data_AF-A0A9D8MXZ4-F1
#
_entry.id   AF-A0A9D8MXZ4-F1
#
_cell.length_a   1.000
_cell.length_b   1.000
_cell.length_c   1.000
_cell.angle_alpha   90.00
_cell.angle_beta   90.00
_cell.angle_gamma   90.00
#
_symmetry.space_group_name_H-M   'P 1'
#
loop_
_entity.id
_entity.type
_entity.pdbx_description
1 polymer ?
#
loop_
_entity_poly.entity_id
_entity_poly.type
_entity_poly.pdbx_seq_one_letter_code
_entity_poly.pdbx_strand_id
1 'polypeptide(L)' 'YSVLEISPSATDDEVKSAYRRMAMKNHPDKVATLGPDVQRAAAEKFRQVQEAYETIKRQRGMS' A
#
# COMPACT_ATOMS: atom_id res chain seq x y z
N TYR A 1 7.69 -3.61 -5.23
CA TYR A 1 7.32 -2.91 -6.47
C TYR A 1 5.94 -3.33 -6.98
N SER A 2 5.71 -4.61 -7.29
CA SER A 2 4.41 -5.10 -7.79
C SER A 2 3.22 -4.89 -6.85
N VAL A 3 3.40 -5.03 -5.53
CA VAL A 3 2.35 -4.80 -4.51
C VAL A 3 1.90 -3.34 -4.45
N LEU A 4 2.81 -2.41 -4.75
CA LEU A 4 2.52 -0.98 -4.81
C LEU A 4 2.14 -0.53 -6.24
N GLU A 5 2.07 -1.46 -7.19
CA GLU A 5 1.77 -1.21 -8.61
C GLU A 5 2.67 -0.12 -9.22
N ILE A 6 3.96 -0.14 -8.85
CA ILE A 6 4.97 0.82 -9.33
C ILE A 6 6.13 0.12 -10.01
N SER A 7 6.75 0.83 -10.95
CA SER A 7 8.00 0.40 -11.58
C SER A 7 9.13 0.28 -10.54
N PRO A 8 10.07 -0.67 -10.69
CA PRO A 8 11.33 -0.67 -9.96
C PRO A 8 12.12 0.64 -10.12
N SER A 9 11.95 1.32 -11.25
CA SER A 9 12.54 2.62 -11.56
C SER A 9 11.79 3.82 -10.97
N ALA A 10 10.69 3.59 -10.24
CA ALA A 10 9.91 4.68 -9.64
C ALA A 10 10.76 5.48 -8.67
N THR A 11 10.56 6.78 -8.62
CA THR A 11 11.20 7.68 -7.65
C THR A 11 10.63 7.47 -6.25
N ASP A 12 11.34 7.95 -5.23
CA ASP A 12 10.90 7.83 -3.83
C ASP A 12 9.57 8.56 -3.56
N ASP A 13 9.32 9.65 -4.25
CA ASP A 13 8.04 10.38 -4.19
C ASP A 13 6.90 9.60 -4.85
N GLU A 14 7.18 8.87 -5.93
CA GLU A 14 6.21 7.96 -6.55
C GLU A 14 5.92 6.77 -5.64
N VAL A 15 6.93 6.23 -4.94
CA VAL A 15 6.76 5.17 -3.94
C VAL A 15 5.85 5.64 -2.81
N LYS A 16 6.13 6.82 -2.23
CA LYS A 16 5.30 7.45 -1.18
C LYS A 16 3.88 7.71 -1.67
N SER A 17 3.72 8.21 -2.89
CA SER A 17 2.41 8.51 -3.48
C SER A 17 1.61 7.25 -3.79
N ALA A 18 2.25 6.18 -4.25
CA ALA A 18 1.61 4.88 -4.46
C ALA A 18 1.16 4.26 -3.13
N TYR A 19 2.00 4.31 -2.09
CA TYR A 19 1.63 3.87 -0.76
C TYR A 19 0.38 4.59 -0.24
N ARG A 20 0.35 5.93 -0.32
CA ARG A 20 -0.82 6.72 0.11
C ARG A 20 -2.09 6.35 -0.68
N ARG A 21 -1.99 6.20 -2.00
CA ARG A 21 -3.14 5.79 -2.84
C ARG A 21 -3.69 4.43 -2.44
N MET A 22 -2.80 3.46 -2.24
CA MET A 22 -3.19 2.10 -1.83
C MET A 22 -3.75 2.06 -0.41
N ALA A 23 -3.17 2.82 0.51
CA ALA A 23 -3.67 2.97 1.87
C ALA A 23 -5.09 3.56 1.89
N MET A 24 -5.35 4.62 1.11
CA MET A 24 -6.69 5.20 1.00
C MET A 24 -7.70 4.23 0.37
N LYS A 25 -7.31 3.48 -0.66
CA LYS A 25 -8.19 2.52 -1.35
C LYS A 25 -8.64 1.37 -0.44
N ASN A 26 -7.75 0.94 0.47
CA ASN A 26 -8.02 -0.16 1.41
C ASN A 26 -8.35 0.34 2.82
N HIS A 27 -8.53 1.66 3.01
CA HIS A 27 -8.81 2.23 4.32
C HIS A 27 -10.16 1.71 4.86
N PRO A 28 -10.27 1.37 6.15
CA PRO A 28 -11.51 0.88 6.75
C PRO A 28 -12.71 1.78 6.43
N ASP A 29 -12.58 3.10 6.49
CA ASP A 29 -13.66 4.03 6.11
C ASP A 29 -14.17 3.86 4.68
N LYS A 30 -13.31 3.48 3.72
CA LYS A 30 -13.72 3.25 2.32
C LYS A 30 -14.37 1.90 2.10
N VAL A 31 -14.08 0.93 2.96
CA VAL A 31 -14.64 -0.43 2.88
C VAL A 31 -15.65 -0.72 3.99
N ALA A 32 -15.94 0.25 4.86
CA ALA A 32 -16.82 0.09 6.02
C ALA A 32 -18.26 -0.26 5.62
N THR A 33 -18.70 0.23 4.47
CA THR A 33 -20.01 -0.09 3.89
C THR A 33 -20.02 -1.39 3.10
N LEU A 34 -18.83 -1.99 2.88
CA LEU A 34 -18.68 -3.26 2.19
C LEU A 34 -18.76 -4.41 3.20
N GLY A 35 -19.22 -5.57 2.73
CA GLY A 35 -19.38 -6.76 3.57
C GLY A 35 -18.08 -7.22 4.25
N PRO A 36 -18.19 -8.09 5.28
CA PRO A 36 -17.06 -8.49 6.13
C PRO A 36 -15.92 -9.17 5.35
N ASP A 37 -16.22 -9.83 4.23
CA ASP A 37 -15.20 -10.44 3.37
C ASP A 37 -14.31 -9.40 2.70
N VAL A 38 -14.92 -8.30 2.24
CA VAL A 38 -14.20 -7.21 1.59
C VAL A 38 -13.37 -6.44 2.61
N GLN A 39 -13.90 -6.24 3.82
CA GLN A 39 -13.13 -5.61 4.90
C GLN A 39 -11.89 -6.45 5.28
N ARG A 40 -12.04 -7.78 5.38
CA ARG A 40 -10.90 -8.68 5.63
C ARG A 40 -9.86 -8.62 4.50
N ALA A 41 -10.31 -8.71 3.25
CA ALA A 41 -9.43 -8.62 2.10
C ALA A 41 -8.70 -7.26 2.02
N ALA A 42 -9.39 -6.17 2.33
CA ALA A 42 -8.81 -4.83 2.38
C ALA A 42 -7.77 -4.71 3.50
N ALA A 43 -8.03 -5.24 4.69
CA ALA A 43 -7.07 -5.25 5.80
C ALA A 43 -5.82 -6.07 5.47
N GLU A 44 -5.97 -7.23 4.83
CA GLU A 44 -4.85 -8.05 4.38
C GLU A 44 -4.02 -7.32 3.31
N LYS A 45 -4.69 -6.72 2.33
CA LYS A 45 -4.02 -5.95 1.26
C LYS A 45 -3.32 -4.71 1.80
N PHE A 46 -3.91 -4.04 2.79
CA PHE A 46 -3.29 -2.91 3.48
C PHE A 46 -1.99 -3.32 4.17
N ARG A 47 -1.99 -4.46 4.87
CA ARG A 47 -0.79 -5.01 5.53
C ARG A 47 0.31 -5.31 4.51
N GLN A 48 -0.03 -5.98 3.40
CA GLN A 48 0.92 -6.28 2.32
C GLN A 48 1.52 -5.00 1.71
N VAL A 49 0.70 -3.97 1.49
CA VAL A 49 1.14 -2.66 0.98
C VAL A 49 2.12 -2.00 1.94
N GLN A 50 1.85 -2.06 3.24
CA GLN A 50 2.72 -1.50 4.27
C GLN A 50 4.06 -2.24 4.34
N GLU A 51 4.06 -3.57 4.36
CA GLU A 51 5.30 -4.38 4.35
C GLU A 51 6.14 -4.14 3.09
N ALA A 52 5.49 -4.03 1.94
CA ALA A 52 6.16 -3.72 0.68
C ALA A 52 6.79 -2.33 0.70
N TYR A 53 6.09 -1.33 1.22
CA TYR A 53 6.61 0.02 1.39
C TYR A 53 7.80 0.06 2.34
N GLU A 54 7.71 -0.57 3.51
CA GLU A 54 8.82 -0.65 4.48
C GLU A 54 10.05 -1.35 3.89
N THR A 55 9.83 -2.43 3.13
CA THR A 55 10.92 -3.14 2.44
C THR A 55 11.62 -2.24 1.42
N ILE A 56 10.87 -1.51 0.59
CA ILE A 56 11.44 -0.56 -0.37
C ILE A 56 12.15 0.58 0.36
N LYS A 57 11.53 1.11 1.43
CA LYS A 57 12.10 2.17 2.26
C LYS A 57 13.48 1.77 2.79
N ARG A 58 13.60 0.55 3.32
CA ARG A 58 14.87 -0.04 3.80
C ARG A 58 15.86 -0.28 2.67
N GLN A 59 15.43 -0.84 1.54
CA GLN A 59 16.30 -1.10 0.38
C GLN A 59 16.89 0.17 -0.22
N ARG A 60 16.14 1.26 -0.19
CA ARG A 60 16.52 2.56 -0.76
C ARG A 60 17.17 3.52 0.24
N GLY A 61 17.21 3.18 1.53
CA GLY A 61 17.72 4.07 2.57
C GLY A 61 16.87 5.32 2.77
N MET A 62 15.58 5.25 2.43
CA MET A 62 14.64 6.36 2.62
C MET A 62 14.43 6.59 4.14
N SER A 63 14.59 7.83 4.61
CA SER A 63 14.32 8.24 6.00
C SER A 63 12.86 8.66 6.21
#